data_AF-A0A0Q6TV17-F1
#
_entry.id   AF-A0A0Q6TV17-F1
#
_cell.length_a   1.000
_cell.length_b   1.000
_cell.length_c   1.000
_cell.angle_alpha   90.00
_cell.angle_beta   90.00
_cell.angle_gamma   90.00
#
_symmetry.space_group_name_H-M   'P 1'
#
loop_
_entity.id
_entity.type
_entity.pdbx_description
1 polymer ?
#
loop_
_entity_poly.entity_id
_entity_poly.type
_entity_poly.pdbx_seq_one_letter_code
_entity_poly.pdbx_strand_id
1 'polypeptide(L)'
;MVRKVTAKLVAPKDPTAEADRAWFEAHPERLFRLRDPAPVEFKDPLGDAGEGFSWRVLIARLPDGGRLRLPISLSWELHNDHAKDQHLKILFDQVATPEAKARLGQT
;
A
#
# COMPACT_ATOMS: atom_id res chain seq x y z
N MET A 1 16.70 -5.51 -46.17
CA MET A 1 15.42 -4.89 -45.74
C MET A 1 15.29 -5.10 -44.24
N VAL A 2 15.46 -4.06 -43.42
CA VAL A 2 15.36 -4.15 -41.95
C VAL A 2 13.97 -3.70 -41.52
N ARG A 3 13.17 -4.60 -40.94
CA ARG A 3 11.87 -4.26 -40.36
C ARG A 3 12.11 -3.72 -38.95
N LYS A 4 11.86 -2.42 -38.73
CA LYS A 4 11.81 -1.85 -37.38
C LYS A 4 10.54 -2.37 -36.69
N VAL A 5 10.73 -3.19 -35.65
CA VAL A 5 9.65 -3.62 -34.76
C VAL A 5 9.56 -2.59 -33.64
N THR A 6 8.50 -1.78 -33.65
CA THR A 6 8.18 -0.89 -32.53
C THR A 6 7.54 -1.74 -31.43
N ALA A 7 8.36 -2.29 -30.54
CA ALA A 7 7.85 -2.89 -29.31
C ALA A 7 7.37 -1.77 -28.38
N LYS A 8 6.05 -1.66 -28.18
CA LYS A 8 5.50 -0.86 -27.08
C LYS A 8 5.88 -1.57 -25.78
N LEU A 9 6.71 -0.93 -24.96
CA LEU A 9 6.95 -1.35 -23.58
C LEU A 9 5.62 -1.24 -22.83
N VAL A 10 4.94 -2.36 -22.63
CA VAL A 10 3.80 -2.44 -21.71
C VAL A 10 4.41 -2.51 -20.32
N ALA A 11 4.13 -1.52 -19.47
CA ALA A 11 4.57 -1.56 -18.08
C ALA A 11 4.07 -2.87 -17.44
N PRO A 12 4.93 -3.63 -16.75
CA PRO A 12 4.50 -4.87 -16.11
C PRO A 12 3.34 -4.57 -15.16
N LYS A 13 2.29 -5.39 -15.26
CA LYS A 13 1.09 -5.28 -14.43
C LYS A 13 1.52 -5.50 -12.98
N ASP A 14 1.36 -4.49 -12.13
CA ASP A 14 1.72 -4.58 -10.71
C ASP A 14 0.82 -5.61 -10.01
N PRO A 15 1.31 -6.82 -9.67
CA PRO A 15 0.48 -7.87 -9.10
C PRO A 15 -0.06 -7.46 -7.72
N THR A 16 0.68 -6.61 -7.01
CA THR A 16 0.23 -6.07 -5.72
C THR A 16 -0.96 -5.15 -5.88
N ALA A 17 -1.06 -4.36 -6.98
CA ALA A 17 -2.20 -3.49 -7.25
C ALA A 17 -3.46 -4.27 -7.56
N GLU A 18 -3.35 -5.39 -8.26
CA GLU A 18 -4.48 -6.26 -8.51
C GLU A 18 -4.94 -6.96 -7.22
N ALA A 19 -3.99 -7.47 -6.42
CA ALA A 19 -4.31 -8.09 -5.14
C ALA A 19 -4.91 -7.11 -4.11
N ASP A 20 -4.41 -5.88 -4.06
CA ASP A 20 -4.96 -4.80 -3.22
C ASP A 20 -6.38 -4.44 -3.67
N ARG A 21 -6.60 -4.34 -4.98
CA ARG A 21 -7.93 -4.06 -5.54
C ARG A 21 -8.92 -5.15 -5.17
N ALA A 22 -8.59 -6.41 -5.46
CA ALA A 22 -9.48 -7.55 -5.23
C ALA A 22 -9.84 -7.68 -3.74
N TRP A 23 -8.89 -7.37 -2.85
CA TRP A 23 -9.15 -7.40 -1.41
C TRP A 23 -10.18 -6.34 -0.98
N PHE A 24 -10.07 -5.10 -1.47
CA PHE A 24 -11.05 -4.04 -1.17
C PHE A 24 -12.40 -4.27 -1.86
N GLU A 25 -12.42 -4.94 -3.01
CA GLU A 25 -13.68 -5.38 -3.65
C GLU A 25 -14.39 -6.45 -2.80
N ALA A 26 -13.63 -7.32 -2.12
CA ALA A 26 -14.18 -8.31 -1.19
C ALA A 26 -14.55 -7.74 0.20
N HIS A 27 -13.98 -6.59 0.59
CA HIS A 27 -14.22 -5.92 1.88
C HIS A 27 -14.62 -4.45 1.66
N PRO A 28 -15.84 -4.20 1.13
CA PRO A 28 -16.26 -2.86 0.73
C PRO A 28 -16.36 -1.86 1.90
N GLU A 29 -16.55 -2.34 3.13
CA GLU A 29 -16.57 -1.53 4.36
C GLU A 29 -15.18 -1.06 4.82
N ARG A 30 -14.11 -1.65 4.28
CA ARG A 30 -12.72 -1.34 4.65
C ARG A 30 -12.20 -0.15 3.83
N LEU A 31 -11.63 0.83 4.53
CA LEU A 31 -10.90 1.95 3.95
C LEU A 31 -9.39 1.73 4.00
N PHE A 32 -8.93 0.88 4.90
CA PHE A 32 -7.53 0.54 5.08
C PHE A 32 -7.30 -0.98 5.03
N ARG A 33 -6.11 -1.35 4.58
CA ARG A 33 -5.60 -2.72 4.61
C ARG A 33 -4.18 -2.70 5.15
N LEU A 34 -3.85 -3.67 5.99
CA LEU A 34 -2.47 -3.94 6.38
C LEU A 34 -2.04 -5.28 5.77
N ARG A 35 -0.84 -5.32 5.20
CA ARG A 35 -0.23 -6.57 4.73
C ARG A 35 1.28 -6.50 4.79
N ASP A 36 1.93 -7.64 4.63
CA ASP A 36 3.37 -7.69 4.45
C ASP A 36 3.78 -7.11 3.08
N PRO A 37 4.97 -6.49 2.97
CA PRO A 37 5.51 -6.00 1.72
C PRO A 37 5.77 -7.16 0.76
N ALA A 38 5.39 -7.01 -0.50
CA ALA A 38 5.76 -7.97 -1.52
C ALA A 38 7.26 -7.84 -1.87
N PRO A 39 7.89 -8.90 -2.37
CA PRO A 39 9.26 -8.81 -2.87
C PRO A 39 9.39 -7.68 -3.89
N VAL A 40 10.42 -6.84 -3.74
CA VAL A 40 10.74 -5.70 -4.63
C VAL A 40 9.59 -4.69 -4.84
N GLU A 41 8.64 -4.61 -3.91
CA GLU A 41 7.51 -3.67 -4.00
C GLU A 41 7.95 -2.20 -3.95
N PHE A 42 8.98 -1.91 -3.15
CA PHE A 42 9.54 -0.56 -3.00
C PHE A 42 10.86 -0.47 -3.74
N LYS A 43 11.05 0.65 -4.45
CA LYS A 43 12.27 0.93 -5.22
C LYS A 43 13.47 1.16 -4.31
N ASP A 44 13.24 1.82 -3.18
CA ASP A 44 14.25 2.10 -2.17
C ASP A 44 14.20 1.03 -1.06
N PRO A 45 15.36 0.58 -0.56
CA PRO A 45 15.40 -0.35 0.56
C PRO A 45 14.76 0.31 1.78
N LEU A 46 13.81 -0.37 2.41
CA LEU A 46 13.10 0.13 3.60
C LEU A 46 14.04 0.29 4.81
N GLY A 47 15.19 -0.39 4.82
CA GLY A 47 16.14 -0.41 5.93
C GLY A 47 15.73 -1.41 7.01
N ASP A 48 16.29 -1.26 8.20
CA ASP A 48 15.95 -2.09 9.37
C ASP A 48 14.66 -1.59 10.03
N ALA A 49 13.74 -2.51 10.35
CA ALA A 49 12.48 -2.16 10.99
C ALA A 49 12.64 -1.83 12.49
N GLY A 50 13.73 -2.28 13.11
CA GLY A 50 13.96 -2.26 14.56
C GLY A 50 13.70 -3.63 15.21
N GLU A 51 14.36 -3.88 16.34
CA GLU A 51 14.20 -5.12 17.11
C GLU A 51 12.76 -5.26 17.63
N GLY A 52 12.10 -6.38 17.31
CA GLY A 52 10.68 -6.63 17.64
C GLY A 52 9.67 -6.01 16.68
N PHE A 53 10.13 -5.37 15.60
CA PHE A 53 9.28 -4.74 14.58
C PHE A 53 9.48 -5.37 13.20
N SER A 54 8.45 -5.28 12.36
CA SER A 54 8.44 -5.73 10.97
C SER A 54 7.94 -4.63 10.05
N TRP A 55 8.48 -4.60 8.83
CA TRP A 55 7.88 -3.82 7.76
C TRP A 55 6.51 -4.39 7.38
N ARG A 56 5.52 -3.51 7.38
CA ARG A 56 4.19 -3.73 6.84
C ARG A 56 3.90 -2.65 5.80
N VAL A 57 2.92 -2.91 4.95
CA VAL A 57 2.38 -1.94 4.00
C VAL A 57 0.97 -1.59 4.44
N LEU A 58 0.79 -0.34 4.83
CA LEU A 58 -0.51 0.26 5.05
C LEU A 58 -1.05 0.77 3.72
N ILE A 59 -2.11 0.14 3.23
CA ILE A 59 -2.83 0.59 2.05
C ILE A 59 -4.06 1.38 2.47
N ALA A 60 -4.18 2.61 1.97
CA ALA A 60 -5.36 3.44 2.14
C ALA A 60 -6.12 3.55 0.81
N ARG A 61 -7.42 3.28 0.84
CA ARG A 61 -8.31 3.49 -0.31
C ARG A 61 -8.67 4.96 -0.42
N LEU A 62 -8.42 5.53 -1.60
CA LEU A 62 -8.77 6.91 -1.91
C LEU A 62 -10.21 7.01 -2.45
N PRO A 63 -10.86 8.18 -2.34
CA PRO A 63 -12.22 8.40 -2.86
C PRO A 63 -12.34 8.20 -4.38
N ASP A 64 -11.27 8.44 -5.13
CA ASP A 64 -11.20 8.27 -6.59
C ASP A 64 -11.02 6.80 -7.03
N GLY A 65 -11.03 5.86 -6.09
CA GLY A 65 -10.74 4.44 -6.34
C GLY A 65 -9.25 4.12 -6.45
N GLY A 66 -8.40 5.14 -6.35
CA GLY A 66 -6.96 5.00 -6.16
C GLY A 66 -6.62 4.39 -4.81
N ARG A 67 -5.36 3.99 -4.65
CA ARG A 67 -4.83 3.41 -3.41
C ARG A 67 -3.46 4.01 -3.13
N LEU A 68 -3.24 4.44 -1.90
CA LEU A 68 -1.92 4.84 -1.41
C LEU A 68 -1.30 3.68 -0.64
N ARG A 69 -0.01 3.46 -0.82
CA ARG A 69 0.77 2.45 -0.09
C ARG A 69 1.86 3.14 0.70
N LEU A 70 1.89 2.86 2.00
CA LEU A 70 2.86 3.43 2.91
C LEU A 70 3.58 2.29 3.62
N PRO A 71 4.90 2.17 3.48
CA PRO A 71 5.68 1.27 4.30
C PRO A 71 5.72 1.80 5.74
N ILE A 72 5.35 0.96 6.70
CA ILE A 72 5.36 1.29 8.12
C ILE A 72 6.03 0.18 8.92
N SER A 73 6.79 0.55 9.93
CA SER A 73 7.35 -0.40 10.89
C SER A 73 6.35 -0.60 12.04
N LEU A 74 5.95 -1.84 12.29
CA LEU A 74 4.98 -2.21 13.33
C LEU A 74 5.47 -3.41 14.14
N SER A 75 5.11 -3.43 15.42
CA SER A 75 5.41 -4.56 16.32
C SER A 75 4.86 -5.87 15.74
N TRP A 76 5.62 -6.95 15.86
CA TRP A 76 5.22 -8.30 15.41
C TRP A 76 3.95 -8.79 16.08
N GLU A 77 3.62 -8.29 17.27
CA GLU A 77 2.42 -8.66 18.01
C GLU A 77 1.13 -8.15 17.35
N LEU A 78 1.24 -7.17 16.45
CA LEU A 78 0.09 -6.64 15.73
C LEU A 78 -0.24 -7.51 14.50
N HIS A 79 -1.34 -8.26 14.58
CA HIS A 79 -1.86 -9.05 13.46
C HIS A 79 -2.55 -8.18 12.39
N ASN A 80 -2.19 -8.41 11.12
CA ASN A 80 -2.74 -7.69 9.96
C ASN A 80 -4.26 -7.73 9.87
N ASP A 81 -4.87 -8.91 10.03
CA ASP A 81 -6.31 -9.10 9.91
C ASP A 81 -7.12 -8.44 11.03
N HIS A 82 -6.51 -8.28 12.21
CA HIS A 82 -7.19 -7.75 13.39
C HIS A 82 -7.10 -6.22 13.48
N ALA A 83 -6.30 -5.58 12.62
CA ALA A 83 -6.17 -4.15 12.58
C ALA A 83 -7.49 -3.50 12.09
N LYS A 84 -8.13 -2.75 12.98
CA LYS A 84 -9.36 -1.99 12.66
C LYS A 84 -9.02 -0.70 11.93
N ASP A 85 -9.89 -0.28 11.02
CA ASP A 85 -9.76 0.95 10.24
C ASP A 85 -9.52 2.20 11.10
N GLN A 86 -10.14 2.29 12.27
CA GLN A 86 -9.92 3.41 13.20
C GLN A 86 -8.45 3.51 13.65
N HIS A 87 -7.82 2.39 14.00
CA HIS A 87 -6.41 2.37 14.40
C HIS A 87 -5.49 2.60 13.19
N LEU A 88 -5.82 2.00 12.05
CA LEU A 88 -5.06 2.18 10.81
C LEU A 88 -5.13 3.63 10.31
N LYS A 89 -6.25 4.33 10.53
CA LYS A 89 -6.39 5.76 10.24
C LYS A 89 -5.48 6.62 11.11
N ILE A 90 -5.35 6.29 12.39
CA ILE A 90 -4.43 7.00 13.30
C ILE A 90 -2.99 6.81 12.83
N LEU A 91 -2.60 5.57 12.51
CA LEU A 91 -1.27 5.28 11.96
C LEU A 91 -1.03 6.01 10.64
N PHE A 92 -2.02 6.01 9.75
CA PHE A 92 -1.95 6.75 8.49
C PHE A 92 -1.70 8.23 8.75
N ASP A 93 -2.43 8.85 9.69
CA ASP A 93 -2.22 10.26 10.01
C ASP A 93 -0.83 10.52 10.60
N GLN A 94 -0.25 9.60 11.35
CA GLN A 94 1.09 9.80 11.90
C GLN A 94 2.20 9.72 10.85
N VAL A 95 2.05 8.86 9.85
CA VAL A 95 3.13 8.52 8.90
C VAL A 95 2.97 9.14 7.51
N ALA A 96 1.74 9.48 7.11
CA ALA A 96 1.47 10.00 5.78
C ALA A 96 1.96 11.45 5.65
N THR A 97 2.51 11.77 4.48
CA THR A 97 2.85 13.16 4.13
C THR A 97 1.58 14.02 4.09
N PRO A 98 1.67 15.34 4.29
CA PRO A 98 0.52 16.24 4.18
C PRO A 98 -0.24 16.08 2.86
N GLU A 99 0.47 15.85 1.77
CA GLU A 99 -0.11 15.58 0.44
C GLU A 99 -0.92 14.28 0.41
N ALA A 100 -0.40 13.19 0.98
CA ALA A 100 -1.10 11.91 1.08
C ALA A 100 -2.37 12.03 1.95
N LYS A 101 -2.31 12.80 3.04
CA LYS A 101 -3.48 13.10 3.88
C LYS A 101 -4.55 13.90 3.12
N ALA A 102 -4.14 14.92 2.37
CA ALA A 102 -5.06 15.73 1.57
C ALA A 102 -5.81 14.90 0.53
N ARG A 103 -5.17 13.87 -0.04
CA ARG A 103 -5.82 12.96 -1.00
C ARG A 103 -6.85 12.03 -0.36
N LEU A 104 -6.64 11.64 0.90
CA LEU A 104 -7.59 10.82 1.64
C LEU A 104 -8.79 11.64 2.16
N GLY A 105 -8.57 12.94 2.42
CA GLY A 105 -9.51 13.84 3.08
C GLY A 105 -9.99 15.00 2.22
N GLN A 106 -10.26 14.82 0.92
CA GLN A 106 -11.13 15.77 0.20
C GLN A 106 -12.55 15.71 0.84
N THR A 107 -12.74 16.55 1.85
CA THR A 107 -14.03 17.12 2.26
C THR A 107 -13.91 18.63 2.13
#